data_AF-A0A838ICK4-F1
#
_entry.id   AF-A0A838ICK4-F1
#
_cell.length_a   1.000
_cell.length_b   1.000
_cell.length_c   1.000
_cell.angle_alpha   90.00
_cell.angle_beta   90.00
_cell.angle_gamma   90.00
#
_symmetry.space_group_name_H-M   'P 1'
#
loop_
_entity.id
_entity.type
_entity.pdbx_description
1 polymer ?
#
loop_
_entity_poly.entity_id
_entity_poly.type
_entity_poly.pdbx_seq_one_letter_code
_entity_poly.pdbx_strand_id
1 'polypeptide(L)'
;DPRCVDALSPYYVWTTDYAEKRLAWKRRHPLHVIVLRTYRIPRPVTVKVRPEYHGCRSWIDVYRDLPFEGTPVLSDEEFERASEEIEAIASDAVPVLA
;
A
#
# COMPACT_ATOMS: atom_id res chain seq x y z
N ASP A 1 -9.38 1.72 -14.06
CA ASP A 1 -9.69 2.96 -14.80
C ASP A 1 -8.68 4.03 -14.41
N PRO A 2 -8.02 4.75 -15.35
CA PRO A 2 -7.14 5.86 -15.03
C PRO A 2 -7.78 6.93 -14.14
N ARG A 3 -9.10 7.15 -14.25
CA ARG A 3 -9.85 8.09 -13.39
C ARG A 3 -9.80 7.68 -11.91
N CYS A 4 -9.92 6.38 -11.62
CA CYS A 4 -9.76 5.86 -10.26
C CYS A 4 -8.32 6.04 -9.75
N VAL A 5 -7.31 5.89 -10.63
CA VAL A 5 -5.90 6.10 -10.26
C VAL A 5 -5.64 7.56 -9.89
N ASP A 6 -6.21 8.51 -10.64
CA ASP A 6 -6.12 9.94 -10.34
C ASP A 6 -6.85 10.29 -9.03
N ALA A 7 -8.07 9.79 -8.84
CA ALA A 7 -8.83 9.99 -7.61
C ALA A 7 -8.13 9.40 -6.36
N LEU A 8 -7.36 8.32 -6.52
CA LEU A 8 -6.56 7.74 -5.44
C LEU A 8 -5.27 8.51 -5.14
N SER A 9 -4.87 9.49 -5.94
CA SER A 9 -3.59 10.22 -5.79
C SER A 9 -3.34 10.86 -4.42
N PRO A 10 -4.36 11.30 -3.63
CA PRO A 10 -4.11 11.79 -2.28
C PRO A 10 -3.67 10.69 -1.29
N TYR A 11 -3.90 9.41 -1.60
CA TYR A 11 -3.77 8.29 -0.66
C TYR A 11 -2.56 7.38 -0.92
N TYR A 12 -1.76 7.63 -1.97
CA TYR A 12 -0.53 6.87 -2.24
C TYR A 12 0.69 7.78 -2.43
N VAL A 13 1.88 7.21 -2.23
CA VAL A 13 3.16 7.95 -2.28
C VAL A 13 3.82 7.98 -3.66
N TRP A 14 3.23 7.30 -4.64
CA TRP A 14 3.74 7.23 -6.02
C TRP A 14 3.28 8.42 -6.87
N THR A 15 3.93 8.63 -8.01
CA THR A 15 3.39 9.54 -9.03
C THR A 15 2.21 8.89 -9.75
N THR A 16 1.23 9.69 -10.18
CA THR A 16 0.09 9.21 -10.96
C THR A 16 0.55 8.48 -12.23
N ASP A 17 1.54 9.00 -12.95
CA ASP A 17 2.15 8.36 -14.14
C ASP A 17 2.69 6.94 -13.84
N TYR A 18 3.31 6.74 -12.68
CA TYR A 18 3.78 5.40 -12.30
C TYR A 18 2.60 4.45 -12.09
N ALA A 19 1.58 4.88 -11.37
CA ALA A 19 0.39 4.06 -11.09
C ALA A 19 -0.39 3.72 -12.39
N GLU A 20 -0.52 4.66 -13.32
CA GLU A 20 -1.15 4.42 -14.63
C GLU A 20 -0.38 3.40 -15.47
N LYS A 21 0.96 3.46 -15.47
CA LYS A 21 1.81 2.44 -16.12
C LYS A 21 1.60 1.06 -15.51
N ARG A 22 1.43 0.97 -14.19
CA ARG A 22 1.10 -0.30 -13.50
C ARG A 22 -0.28 -0.81 -13.87
N LEU A 23 -1.27 0.08 -14.02
CA LEU A 23 -2.61 -0.27 -14.50
C LEU A 23 -2.58 -0.77 -15.96
N ALA A 24 -1.77 -0.16 -16.82
CA ALA A 24 -1.61 -0.59 -18.21
C ALA A 24 -0.81 -1.91 -18.35
N TRP A 25 -0.02 -2.26 -17.34
CA TRP A 25 0.75 -3.50 -17.33
C TRP A 25 -0.17 -4.70 -17.13
N LYS A 26 -0.13 -5.65 -18.07
CA LYS A 26 -1.04 -6.80 -18.13
C LYS A 26 -2.52 -6.41 -18.08
N ARG A 27 -2.98 -5.62 -19.06
CA ARG A 27 -4.35 -5.06 -19.21
C ARG A 27 -5.55 -5.98 -18.91
N ARG A 28 -5.38 -7.30 -18.91
CA ARG A 28 -6.42 -8.28 -18.52
C ARG A 28 -6.55 -8.47 -17.00
N HIS A 29 -5.61 -7.96 -16.23
CA HIS A 29 -5.60 -8.01 -14.78
C HIS A 29 -5.84 -6.61 -14.23
N PRO A 30 -6.74 -6.46 -13.24
CA PRO A 30 -6.94 -5.19 -12.57
C PRO A 30 -5.70 -4.83 -11.73
N LEU A 31 -5.55 -3.54 -11.44
CA LEU A 31 -4.64 -3.08 -10.42
C LEU A 31 -5.34 -3.25 -9.06
N HIS A 32 -4.74 -4.00 -8.16
CA HIS A 32 -5.24 -4.16 -6.78
C HIS A 32 -4.61 -3.10 -5.87
N VAL A 33 -5.38 -2.63 -4.89
CA VAL A 33 -4.95 -1.71 -3.84
C VAL A 33 -4.96 -2.46 -2.51
N ILE A 34 -3.99 -2.17 -1.64
CA ILE A 34 -3.96 -2.65 -0.26
C ILE A 34 -3.94 -1.41 0.63
N VAL A 35 -4.96 -1.27 1.47
CA VAL A 35 -5.02 -0.24 2.50
C VAL A 35 -4.26 -0.74 3.72
N LEU A 36 -3.33 0.06 4.22
CA LEU A 36 -2.48 -0.27 5.35
C LEU A 36 -2.74 0.69 6.50
N ARG A 37 -3.02 0.15 7.68
CA ARG A 37 -3.03 0.95 8.91
C ARG A 37 -1.59 1.17 9.37
N THR A 38 -1.13 2.42 9.32
CA THR A 38 0.23 2.77 9.69
C THR A 38 0.32 3.20 11.15
N TYR A 39 1.41 2.81 11.80
CA TYR A 39 1.68 3.13 13.20
C TYR A 39 3.08 3.73 13.34
N ARG A 40 3.21 4.73 14.22
CA ARG A 40 4.48 5.30 14.63
C ARG A 40 5.03 4.48 15.78
N ILE A 41 6.20 3.89 15.57
CA ILE A 41 6.97 3.26 16.65
C ILE A 41 7.71 4.34 17.48
N PRO A 42 7.84 4.16 18.81
CA PRO A 42 8.41 5.18 19.69
C PRO A 42 9.91 5.38 19.48
N ARG A 43 10.61 4.34 19.00
CA ARG A 43 12.04 4.36 18.72
C ARG A 43 12.34 3.60 17.43
N PRO A 44 13.23 4.10 16.56
CA PRO A 44 13.68 3.36 15.40
C PRO A 44 14.26 2.00 15.79
N VAL A 45 13.91 0.97 15.02
CA VAL A 45 14.38 -0.40 15.21
C VAL A 45 15.45 -0.69 14.16
N THR A 46 16.70 -0.81 14.57
CA THR A 46 17.80 -1.18 13.66
C THR A 46 17.79 -2.69 13.41
N VAL A 47 17.70 -3.09 12.15
CA VAL A 47 17.84 -4.48 11.70
C VAL A 47 19.17 -4.62 10.96
N LYS A 48 20.04 -5.53 11.42
CA LYS A 48 21.30 -5.82 10.73
C LYS A 48 21.02 -6.56 9.42
N VAL A 49 21.52 -6.04 8.31
CA VAL A 49 21.46 -6.72 7.01
C VAL A 49 22.33 -7.98 7.09
N ARG A 50 21.75 -9.14 6.76
CA ARG A 50 22.44 -10.43 6.76
C ARG A 50 22.58 -10.97 5.33
N PRO A 51 23.58 -11.85 5.06
CA PRO A 51 23.77 -12.42 3.73
C PRO A 51 22.51 -13.11 3.15
N GLU A 52 21.68 -13.71 4.00
CA GLU A 52 20.46 -14.44 3.62
C GLU A 52 19.33 -13.54 3.09
N TYR A 53 19.45 -12.22 3.31
CA TYR A 53 18.52 -11.19 2.85
C TYR A 53 18.83 -10.70 1.43
N HIS A 54 19.99 -11.06 0.86
CA HIS A 54 20.33 -10.69 -0.50
C HIS A 54 19.54 -11.51 -1.54
N GLY A 55 19.49 -10.98 -2.76
CA GLY A 55 18.79 -11.59 -3.90
C GLY A 55 17.36 -11.09 -4.07
N CYS A 56 16.65 -11.65 -5.06
CA CYS A 56 15.27 -11.28 -5.38
C CYS A 56 14.30 -12.01 -4.45
N ARG A 57 14.16 -11.50 -3.22
CA ARG A 57 13.22 -12.01 -2.21
C ARG A 57 12.05 -11.03 -2.08
N SER A 58 10.82 -11.54 -2.20
CA SER A 58 9.62 -10.72 -1.95
C SER A 58 9.36 -10.49 -0.45
N TRP A 59 9.83 -11.42 0.39
CA TRP A 59 9.67 -11.39 1.84
C TRP A 59 10.95 -11.90 2.51
N ILE A 60 11.32 -11.30 3.64
CA ILE A 60 12.43 -11.75 4.48
C ILE A 60 11.95 -11.93 5.91
N ASP A 61 12.39 -13.01 6.55
CA ASP A 61 12.16 -13.21 7.97
C ASP A 61 13.24 -12.46 8.75
N VAL A 62 12.80 -11.48 9.55
CA VAL A 62 13.68 -10.79 10.47
C VAL A 62 14.13 -11.80 11.53
N TYR A 63 15.44 -11.88 11.78
CA TYR A 63 16.05 -12.92 12.63
C TYR A 63 15.66 -12.86 14.11
N ARG A 64 14.85 -11.88 14.52
CA ARG A 64 14.39 -11.66 15.88
C ARG A 64 12.93 -11.23 15.87
N ASP A 65 12.24 -11.52 16.96
CA ASP A 65 10.92 -10.94 17.20
C ASP A 65 11.05 -9.43 17.42
N LEU A 66 10.15 -8.69 16.78
CA LEU A 66 10.00 -7.25 16.95
C LEU A 66 8.67 -7.00 17.66
N PRO A 67 8.66 -6.87 19.00
CA PRO A 67 7.41 -6.55 19.70
C PRO A 67 6.85 -5.24 19.17
N PHE A 68 5.55 -5.25 18.88
CA PHE A 68 4.89 -4.11 18.29
C PHE A 68 4.37 -3.16 19.38
N GLU A 69 4.99 -1.99 19.48
CA GLU A 69 4.62 -0.92 20.42
C GLU A 69 4.24 0.36 19.65
N GLY A 70 3.46 0.23 18.58
CA GLY A 70 3.10 1.36 17.72
C GLY A 70 1.90 2.15 18.21
N THR A 71 1.95 3.48 18.05
CA THR A 71 0.76 4.34 18.15
C THR A 71 0.18 4.56 16.75
N PRO A 72 -1.14 4.38 16.53
CA PRO A 72 -1.72 4.59 15.21
C PRO A 72 -1.57 6.05 14.79
N VAL A 73 -1.23 6.28 13.51
CA VAL A 73 -1.00 7.63 12.98
C VAL A 73 -2.32 8.38 12.75
N LEU A 74 -3.37 7.64 12.42
CA LEU A 74 -4.75 8.11 12.34
C LEU A 74 -5.57 7.48 13.48
N SER A 75 -6.56 8.20 13.98
CA SER A 75 -7.57 7.61 14.86
C SER A 75 -8.36 6.51 14.13
N ASP A 76 -9.10 5.69 14.87
CA ASP A 76 -9.96 4.65 14.27
C ASP A 76 -10.98 5.27 13.31
N GLU A 77 -11.60 6.40 13.68
CA GLU A 77 -12.60 7.08 12.87
C GLU A 77 -12.01 7.68 11.58
N GLU A 78 -10.84 8.33 11.67
CA GLU A 78 -10.16 8.88 10.49
C GLU A 78 -9.70 7.77 9.54
N PHE A 79 -9.21 6.65 10.09
CA PHE A 79 -8.79 5.51 9.28
C PHE A 79 -9.98 4.85 8.58
N GLU A 80 -11.11 4.68 9.27
CA GLU A 80 -12.32 4.12 8.68
C GLU A 80 -12.83 5.00 7.55
N ARG A 81 -12.95 6.31 7.79
CA ARG A 81 -13.38 7.28 6.77
C ARG A 81 -12.49 7.24 5.52
N ALA A 82 -11.17 7.23 5.71
CA ALA A 82 -10.23 7.13 4.59
C ALA A 82 -10.36 5.78 3.87
N SER A 83 -10.60 4.69 4.59
CA SER A 83 -10.77 3.36 4.01
C SER A 83 -12.04 3.28 3.18
N GLU A 84 -13.16 3.82 3.67
CA GLU A 84 -14.44 3.92 2.95
C GLU A 84 -14.30 4.76 1.67
N GLU A 85 -13.62 5.91 1.74
CA GLU A 85 -13.35 6.76 0.56
C GLU A 85 -12.51 6.02 -0.49
N ILE A 86 -11.43 5.35 -0.07
CA ILE A 86 -10.56 4.57 -0.96
C ILE A 86 -11.33 3.40 -1.58
N GLU A 87 -12.14 2.69 -0.81
CA GLU A 87 -12.96 1.59 -1.29
C GLU A 87 -14.01 2.05 -2.29
N ALA A 88 -14.68 3.18 -2.04
CA ALA A 88 -15.62 3.78 -2.98
C ALA A 88 -14.95 4.08 -4.33
N ILE A 89 -13.77 4.73 -4.32
CA ILE A 89 -13.02 5.02 -5.54
C ILE A 89 -12.57 3.75 -6.27
N ALA A 90 -12.12 2.74 -5.53
CA ALA A 90 -11.59 1.49 -6.09
C ALA A 90 -12.69 0.57 -6.63
N SER A 91 -13.88 0.58 -6.02
CA SER A 91 -15.03 -0.23 -6.41
C SER A 91 -15.79 0.33 -7.62
N ASP A 92 -15.73 1.64 -7.85
CA ASP A 92 -16.25 2.30 -9.07
C ASP A 92 -15.47 1.92 -10.35
N ALA A 93 -14.36 1.19 -10.21
CA ALA A 93 -13.53 0.79 -11.33
C ALA A 93 -14.22 -0.26 -12.22
N VAL A 94 -14.71 0.17 -13.39
CA VAL A 94 -15.18 -0.75 -14.43
C VAL A 94 -13.96 -1.38 -15.15
N PRO A 95 -13.90 -2.72 -15.31
CA PRO A 95 -12.88 -3.35 -16.13
C PRO A 95 -13.00 -2.85 -17.58
N VAL A 96 -11.88 -2.38 -18.16
CA VAL A 96 -11.82 -1.86 -19.55
C VAL A 96 -12.14 -2.94 -20.61
N LEU A 97 -12.34 -4.20 -20.18
CA LEU A 97 -12.56 -5.37 -21.05
C LEU A 97 -13.86 -6.12 -20.74
N ALA A 98 -14.86 -5.46 -20.13
CA ALA A 98 -16.22 -6.00 -20.08
C ALA A 98 -16.91 -5.89 -21.44
#